data_AF-F4RCS7-F1
#
_entry.id   AF-F4RCS7-F1
#
_cell.length_a   1.000
_cell.length_b   1.000
_cell.length_c   1.000
_cell.angle_alpha   90.00
_cell.angle_beta   90.00
_cell.angle_gamma   90.00
#
_symmetry.space_group_name_H-M   'P 1'
#
loop_
_entity.id
_entity.type
_entity.pdbx_description
1 polymer ?
#
loop_
_entity_poly.entity_id
_entity_poly.type
_entity_poly.pdbx_seq_one_letter_code
_entity_poly.pdbx_strand_id
1 'polypeptide(L)'
;MPFLELSSEVSLYYEIYRSKKENPWILLLHPILTDMSWTTSFSAQPEIKGGFNCIVFDYRIHGRTQAPLTPTLDYYMFAADIAMGMQKLQLPPVHVIAVQFSASEVALKLAAVFPEKVLSMFLCGLCPDVYSDATNVAMSECLECLVTPADPEQWEEGIMAFQYLYFHKDKNVPRDDEIKMIDEWTGIFLRRYSPSKAKRLTATGLLEIGREITPQSFRDSIKQPILLVHGGASEVFPAIDAADRFETFTKRDPRSRYEEISGAPLVLVPLYTSRLTKMYLEWIRPIIDGLGEQKPNVMDFKDNLARLSWLYDIPEIATRDPFDSSSYYMIYDDMLQKRKDMLAWAEGIQAVAITLDGEDAPEWWTDASHEEKTSWKFSNRLAL
;
A
#
# COMPACT_ATOMS: atom_id res chain seq x y z
N MET A 1 -3.87 14.86 19.46
CA MET A 1 -4.14 14.83 18.01
C MET A 1 -3.64 13.50 17.47
N PRO A 2 -4.24 12.93 16.43
CA PRO A 2 -3.94 11.58 15.92
C PRO A 2 -2.60 11.49 15.17
N PHE A 3 -1.55 12.06 15.76
CA PHE A 3 -0.18 12.03 15.27
C PHE A 3 0.69 11.32 16.30
N LEU A 4 1.61 10.52 15.79
CA LEU A 4 2.53 9.73 16.57
C LEU A 4 3.95 10.01 16.10
N GLU A 5 4.69 10.77 16.90
CA GLU A 5 6.10 11.07 16.64
C GLU A 5 6.90 9.78 16.71
N LEU A 6 7.54 9.37 15.61
CA LEU A 6 8.47 8.25 15.58
C LEU A 6 9.90 8.72 15.83
N SER A 7 10.29 9.80 15.16
CA SER A 7 11.59 10.50 15.27
C SER A 7 11.37 12.02 15.25
N SER A 8 12.45 12.81 15.18
CA SER A 8 12.35 14.28 14.99
C SER A 8 11.83 14.69 13.60
N GLU A 9 11.82 13.77 12.63
CA GLU A 9 11.47 14.05 11.23
C GLU A 9 10.23 13.27 10.76
N VAL A 10 9.79 12.24 11.50
CA VAL A 10 8.67 11.37 11.12
C VAL A 10 7.57 11.45 12.17
N SER A 11 6.42 11.99 11.76
CA SER A 11 5.17 12.04 12.53
C SER A 11 4.06 11.30 11.77
N LEU A 12 3.71 10.11 12.26
CA LEU A 12 2.71 9.26 11.62
C LEU A 12 1.30 9.70 11.98
N TYR A 13 0.45 9.90 10.99
CA TYR A 13 -0.98 10.06 11.18
C TYR A 13 -1.66 8.68 11.27
N TYR A 14 -2.59 8.52 12.20
CA TYR A 14 -3.29 7.26 12.41
C TYR A 14 -4.74 7.45 12.84
N GLU A 15 -5.62 6.51 12.51
CA GLU A 15 -6.98 6.47 13.03
C GLU A 15 -7.24 5.12 13.73
N ILE A 16 -7.97 5.18 14.85
CA ILE A 16 -8.38 4.00 15.61
C ILE A 16 -9.90 3.99 15.71
N TYR A 17 -10.51 2.88 15.31
CA TYR A 17 -11.93 2.61 15.48
C TYR A 17 -12.09 1.47 16.49
N ARG A 18 -12.54 1.79 17.71
CA ARG A 18 -12.77 0.80 18.76
C ARG A 18 -14.22 0.39 18.82
N SER A 19 -14.45 -0.90 18.98
CA SER A 19 -15.78 -1.49 19.17
C SER A 19 -15.94 -2.01 20.60
N LYS A 20 -15.19 -3.05 20.96
CA LYS A 20 -15.12 -3.60 22.33
C LYS A 20 -13.67 -3.89 22.72
N LYS A 21 -13.36 -3.87 24.02
CA LYS A 21 -11.98 -4.04 24.51
C LYS A 21 -11.38 -5.39 24.12
N GLU A 22 -12.22 -6.42 24.15
CA GLU A 22 -11.89 -7.81 23.86
C GLU A 22 -11.88 -8.15 22.37
N ASN A 23 -12.36 -7.24 21.50
CA ASN A 23 -12.39 -7.52 20.06
C ASN A 23 -10.96 -7.64 19.51
N PRO A 24 -10.71 -8.61 18.61
CA PRO A 24 -9.44 -8.72 17.90
C PRO A 24 -9.15 -7.45 17.09
N TRP A 25 -7.87 -7.19 16.86
CA TRP A 25 -7.41 -6.02 16.14
C TRP A 25 -7.16 -6.31 14.66
N ILE A 26 -7.61 -5.40 13.81
CA ILE A 26 -7.27 -5.33 12.38
C ILE A 26 -6.38 -4.12 12.14
N LEU A 27 -5.27 -4.33 11.45
CA LEU A 27 -4.53 -3.29 10.76
C LEU A 27 -5.00 -3.24 9.31
N LEU A 28 -5.61 -2.12 8.91
CA LEU A 28 -5.96 -1.87 7.51
C LEU A 28 -4.79 -1.16 6.85
N LEU A 29 -4.36 -1.65 5.69
CA LEU A 29 -3.29 -1.06 4.89
C LEU A 29 -3.88 -0.54 3.58
N HIS A 30 -3.75 0.77 3.35
CA HIS A 30 -4.23 1.41 2.13
C HIS A 30 -3.26 1.18 0.95
N PRO A 31 -3.72 1.32 -0.31
CA PRO A 31 -2.84 1.30 -1.46
C PRO A 31 -1.80 2.43 -1.45
N ILE A 32 -0.64 2.19 -2.06
CA ILE A 32 0.28 3.26 -2.45
C ILE A 32 -0.40 4.16 -3.49
N LEU A 33 -0.01 5.44 -3.55
CA LEU A 33 -0.68 6.50 -4.33
C LEU A 33 -2.10 6.87 -3.84
N THR A 34 -2.54 6.34 -2.69
CA THR A 34 -3.76 6.78 -1.99
C THR A 34 -3.43 7.13 -0.53
N ASP A 35 -4.34 6.85 0.40
CA ASP A 35 -4.24 7.06 1.85
C ASP A 35 -5.34 6.26 2.55
N MET A 36 -5.44 6.40 3.87
CA MET A 36 -6.38 5.64 4.69
C MET A 36 -7.87 5.74 4.30
N SER A 37 -8.33 6.79 3.61
CA SER A 37 -9.72 6.88 3.14
C SER A 37 -10.12 5.71 2.24
N TRP A 38 -9.15 5.11 1.52
CA TRP A 38 -9.38 3.93 0.68
C TRP A 38 -9.72 2.66 1.47
N THR A 39 -9.51 2.69 2.79
CA THR A 39 -9.86 1.58 3.68
C THR A 39 -11.23 1.75 4.33
N THR A 40 -11.88 2.92 4.16
CA THR A 40 -13.16 3.23 4.80
C THR A 40 -14.27 2.28 4.36
N SER A 41 -14.26 1.85 3.10
CA SER A 41 -15.22 0.86 2.59
C SER A 41 -15.18 -0.45 3.39
N PHE A 42 -14.00 -0.86 3.88
CA PHE A 42 -13.80 -2.03 4.74
C PHE A 42 -14.16 -1.75 6.20
N SER A 43 -13.62 -0.67 6.78
CA SER A 43 -13.86 -0.35 8.19
C SER A 43 -15.32 0.00 8.49
N ALA A 44 -16.06 0.47 7.49
CA ALA A 44 -17.48 0.78 7.60
C ALA A 44 -18.41 -0.44 7.51
N GLN A 45 -17.92 -1.62 7.09
CA GLN A 45 -18.76 -2.82 7.04
C GLN A 45 -19.28 -3.16 8.44
N PRO A 46 -20.60 -3.40 8.62
CA PRO A 46 -21.19 -3.63 9.94
C PRO A 46 -20.50 -4.74 10.75
N GLU A 47 -20.11 -5.82 10.07
CA GLU A 47 -19.45 -6.99 10.65
C GLU A 47 -18.03 -6.66 11.10
N ILE A 48 -17.30 -5.83 10.34
CA ILE A 48 -15.96 -5.37 10.72
C ILE A 48 -16.05 -4.41 11.90
N LYS A 49 -16.91 -3.39 11.81
CA LYS A 49 -17.14 -2.39 12.86
C LYS A 49 -17.65 -3.01 14.17
N GLY A 50 -18.47 -4.06 14.08
CA GLY A 50 -19.01 -4.76 15.26
C GLY A 50 -18.06 -5.81 15.85
N GLY A 51 -17.28 -6.50 15.00
CA GLY A 51 -16.46 -7.64 15.39
C GLY A 51 -15.01 -7.34 15.71
N PHE A 52 -14.49 -6.17 15.29
CA PHE A 52 -13.06 -5.87 15.37
C PHE A 52 -12.79 -4.47 15.92
N ASN A 53 -11.61 -4.29 16.49
CA ASN A 53 -10.98 -2.99 16.61
C ASN A 53 -10.13 -2.76 15.35
N CYS A 54 -10.17 -1.58 14.76
CA CYS A 54 -9.38 -1.27 13.57
C CYS A 54 -8.36 -0.17 13.87
N ILE A 55 -7.18 -0.31 13.29
CA ILE A 55 -6.19 0.77 13.18
C ILE A 55 -5.78 0.93 11.72
N VAL A 56 -5.56 2.19 11.33
CA VAL A 56 -5.05 2.56 10.01
C VAL A 56 -3.96 3.61 10.22
N PHE A 57 -2.86 3.48 9.50
CA PHE A 57 -1.81 4.50 9.43
C PHE A 57 -1.76 5.03 8.00
N ASP A 58 -1.54 6.32 7.84
CA ASP A 58 -1.03 6.82 6.57
C ASP A 58 0.47 6.52 6.48
N TYR A 59 0.93 5.94 5.37
CA TYR A 59 2.37 5.73 5.17
C TYR A 59 3.13 7.05 5.15
N ARG A 60 4.46 7.01 5.38
CA ARG A 60 5.31 8.16 5.04
C ARG A 60 5.07 8.59 3.60
N ILE A 61 5.15 9.90 3.37
CA ILE A 61 4.84 10.60 2.11
C ILE A 61 3.40 10.44 1.56
N HIS A 62 2.50 9.79 2.30
CA HIS A 62 1.08 9.60 1.93
C HIS A 62 0.15 10.26 2.96
N GLY A 63 -1.07 10.56 2.53
CA GLY A 63 -2.13 11.10 3.37
C GLY A 63 -1.68 12.29 4.23
N ARG A 64 -1.88 12.19 5.54
CA ARG A 64 -1.54 13.25 6.51
C ARG A 64 -0.22 13.03 7.24
N THR A 65 0.44 11.89 7.04
CA THR A 65 1.72 11.59 7.68
C THR A 65 2.78 12.58 7.21
N GLN A 66 3.56 13.10 8.16
CA GLN A 66 4.65 14.02 7.89
C GLN A 66 5.98 13.26 7.99
N ALA A 67 6.73 13.24 6.89
CA ALA A 67 8.03 12.60 6.82
C ALA A 67 8.84 13.18 5.66
N PRO A 68 10.17 13.23 5.76
CA PRO A 68 11.01 13.61 4.63
C PRO A 68 10.91 12.56 3.52
N LEU A 69 11.01 13.05 2.29
CA LEU A 69 11.17 12.18 1.13
C LEU A 69 12.66 11.82 1.02
N THR A 70 12.97 10.52 1.07
CA THR A 70 14.35 10.01 1.04
C THR A 70 14.55 9.07 -0.15
N PRO A 71 15.77 8.99 -0.71
CA PRO A 71 16.09 8.03 -1.76
C PRO A 71 16.07 6.57 -1.28
N THR A 72 16.07 6.37 0.05
CA THR A 72 15.99 5.05 0.69
C THR A 72 14.57 4.51 0.79
N LEU A 73 13.55 5.30 0.42
CA LEU A 73 12.15 4.92 0.56
C LEU A 73 11.83 3.57 -0.10
N ASP A 74 11.31 2.64 0.69
CA ASP A 74 10.83 1.33 0.24
C ASP A 74 9.71 0.77 1.15
N TYR A 75 9.22 -0.44 0.83
CA TYR A 75 8.18 -1.10 1.64
C TYR A 75 8.66 -1.52 3.03
N TYR A 76 9.97 -1.69 3.25
CA TYR A 76 10.50 -2.05 4.56
C TYR A 76 10.45 -0.87 5.52
N MET A 77 10.71 0.34 5.04
CA MET A 77 10.51 1.57 5.81
C MET A 77 9.04 1.76 6.20
N PHE A 78 8.09 1.46 5.30
CA PHE A 78 6.65 1.48 5.64
C PHE A 78 6.30 0.44 6.72
N ALA A 79 6.81 -0.78 6.61
CA ALA A 79 6.60 -1.82 7.61
C ALA A 79 7.19 -1.41 8.97
N ALA A 80 8.39 -0.82 9.00
CA ALA A 80 9.03 -0.36 10.22
C ALA A 80 8.28 0.80 10.89
N ASP A 81 7.80 1.77 10.11
CA ASP A 81 6.94 2.85 10.59
C ASP A 81 5.71 2.30 11.30
N ILE A 82 5.00 1.37 10.65
CA ILE A 82 3.80 0.75 11.21
C ILE A 82 4.14 -0.02 12.47
N ALA A 83 5.16 -0.87 12.45
CA ALA A 83 5.54 -1.67 13.61
C ALA A 83 5.90 -0.78 14.81
N MET A 84 6.74 0.23 14.60
CA MET A 84 7.09 1.20 15.65
C MET A 84 5.86 1.98 16.12
N GLY A 85 4.95 2.33 15.21
CA GLY A 85 3.69 2.96 15.56
C GLY A 85 2.82 2.08 16.47
N MET A 86 2.67 0.80 16.12
CA MET A 86 1.99 -0.20 16.93
C MET A 86 2.64 -0.38 18.31
N GLN A 87 3.98 -0.34 18.39
CA GLN A 87 4.71 -0.41 19.67
C GLN A 87 4.40 0.79 20.56
N LYS A 88 4.46 2.02 20.04
CA LYS A 88 4.19 3.23 20.83
C LYS A 88 2.72 3.31 21.27
N LEU A 89 1.80 2.83 20.44
CA LEU A 89 0.38 2.70 20.78
C LEU A 89 0.06 1.49 21.67
N GLN A 90 1.06 0.67 21.99
CA GLN A 90 0.93 -0.55 22.80
C GLN A 90 -0.15 -1.49 22.26
N LEU A 91 -0.20 -1.67 20.95
CA LEU A 91 -1.15 -2.60 20.34
C LEU A 91 -0.69 -4.06 20.53
N PRO A 92 -1.65 -4.98 20.73
CA PRO A 92 -1.37 -6.40 20.59
C PRO A 92 -1.04 -6.75 19.14
N PRO A 93 -0.56 -7.98 18.86
CA PRO A 93 -0.49 -8.50 17.50
C PRO A 93 -1.85 -8.38 16.79
N VAL A 94 -1.85 -8.14 15.49
CA VAL A 94 -3.04 -7.79 14.70
C VAL A 94 -3.23 -8.71 13.50
N HIS A 95 -4.46 -8.82 13.03
CA HIS A 95 -4.77 -9.34 11.70
C HIS A 95 -4.59 -8.21 10.68
N VAL A 96 -3.91 -8.46 9.58
CA VAL A 96 -3.65 -7.44 8.56
C VAL A 96 -4.61 -7.63 7.39
N ILE A 97 -5.26 -6.55 6.95
CA ILE A 97 -5.96 -6.51 5.67
C ILE A 97 -5.24 -5.50 4.78
N ALA A 98 -4.63 -6.00 3.71
CA ALA A 98 -3.93 -5.22 2.73
C ALA A 98 -4.80 -5.01 1.50
N VAL A 99 -5.20 -3.75 1.30
CA VAL A 99 -6.04 -3.33 0.18
C VAL A 99 -5.13 -2.97 -0.98
N GLN A 100 -5.07 -3.83 -2.00
CA GLN A 100 -4.22 -3.73 -3.22
C GLN A 100 -2.82 -4.37 -3.07
N PHE A 101 -2.19 -4.69 -4.21
CA PHE A 101 -0.93 -5.45 -4.25
C PHE A 101 0.25 -4.73 -3.56
N SER A 102 0.33 -3.39 -3.65
CA SER A 102 1.38 -2.60 -3.00
C SER A 102 1.22 -2.59 -1.48
N ALA A 103 -0.02 -2.55 -0.97
CA ALA A 103 -0.30 -2.74 0.45
C ALA A 103 0.06 -4.19 0.88
N SER A 104 -0.14 -5.16 -0.01
CA SER A 104 0.23 -6.55 0.23
C SER A 104 1.74 -6.73 0.34
N GLU A 105 2.54 -5.97 -0.41
CA GLU A 105 4.00 -5.89 -0.18
C GLU A 105 4.29 -5.42 1.25
N VAL A 106 3.71 -4.31 1.70
CA VAL A 106 3.92 -3.80 3.06
C VAL A 106 3.56 -4.84 4.12
N ALA A 107 2.43 -5.54 3.95
CA ALA A 107 2.00 -6.62 4.84
C ALA A 107 3.04 -7.76 4.92
N LEU A 108 3.57 -8.19 3.78
CA LEU A 108 4.60 -9.24 3.72
C LEU A 108 5.90 -8.78 4.41
N LYS A 109 6.31 -7.53 4.22
CA LYS A 109 7.52 -6.97 4.86
C LYS A 109 7.32 -6.85 6.38
N LEU A 110 6.14 -6.44 6.81
CA LEU A 110 5.75 -6.41 8.22
C LEU A 110 5.80 -7.80 8.84
N ALA A 111 5.23 -8.83 8.20
CA ALA A 111 5.23 -10.19 8.71
C ALA A 111 6.61 -10.86 8.71
N ALA A 112 7.47 -10.52 7.76
CA ALA A 112 8.82 -11.07 7.67
C ALA A 112 9.78 -10.45 8.71
N VAL A 113 9.74 -9.12 8.89
CA VAL A 113 10.68 -8.39 9.76
C VAL A 113 10.17 -8.24 11.19
N PHE A 114 8.85 -8.10 11.38
CA PHE A 114 8.19 -7.92 12.68
C PHE A 114 7.11 -9.00 12.90
N PRO A 115 7.45 -10.30 12.79
CA PRO A 115 6.49 -11.41 12.81
C PRO A 115 5.63 -11.43 14.08
N GLU A 116 6.16 -10.94 15.19
CA GLU A 116 5.49 -10.87 16.49
C GLU A 116 4.34 -9.87 16.53
N LYS A 117 4.18 -9.01 15.50
CA LYS A 117 3.05 -8.08 15.38
C LYS A 117 1.94 -8.57 14.45
N VAL A 118 2.15 -9.67 13.72
CA VAL A 118 1.21 -10.15 12.68
C VAL A 118 0.66 -11.52 13.04
N LEU A 119 -0.66 -11.60 13.19
CA LEU A 119 -1.39 -12.85 13.47
C LEU A 119 -1.80 -13.58 12.19
N SER A 120 -2.24 -12.84 11.19
CA SER A 120 -2.63 -13.36 9.86
C SER A 120 -2.69 -12.21 8.86
N MET A 121 -2.71 -12.54 7.56
CA MET A 121 -2.76 -11.55 6.48
C MET A 121 -3.87 -11.88 5.47
N PHE A 122 -4.73 -10.92 5.19
CA PHE A 122 -5.66 -10.93 4.08
C PHE A 122 -5.17 -9.95 3.01
N LEU A 123 -4.68 -10.50 1.90
CA LEU A 123 -4.03 -9.78 0.82
C LEU A 123 -5.00 -9.64 -0.36
N CYS A 124 -5.33 -8.42 -0.75
CA CYS A 124 -6.15 -8.13 -1.93
C CYS A 124 -5.23 -7.81 -3.11
N GLY A 125 -4.80 -8.83 -3.83
CA GLY A 125 -3.87 -8.74 -4.95
C GLY A 125 -2.42 -8.99 -4.53
N LEU A 126 -1.65 -9.58 -5.44
CA LEU A 126 -0.23 -9.83 -5.29
C LEU A 126 0.35 -9.87 -6.71
N CYS A 127 1.35 -9.05 -6.99
CA CYS A 127 2.04 -9.00 -8.27
C CYS A 127 3.28 -9.94 -8.25
N PRO A 128 3.97 -10.18 -9.37
CA PRO A 128 5.26 -10.87 -9.34
C PRO A 128 6.30 -10.17 -8.44
N ASP A 129 7.34 -10.87 -7.98
CA ASP A 129 8.47 -10.23 -7.28
C ASP A 129 9.24 -9.28 -8.22
N VAL A 130 9.40 -9.68 -9.47
CA VAL A 130 10.06 -8.91 -10.52
C VAL A 130 9.14 -8.85 -11.73
N TYR A 131 8.95 -7.65 -12.26
CA TYR A 131 8.14 -7.42 -13.44
C TYR A 131 8.89 -7.86 -14.70
N SER A 132 8.13 -8.31 -15.70
CA SER A 132 8.70 -8.55 -17.03
C SER A 132 9.29 -7.27 -17.61
N ASP A 133 10.23 -7.39 -18.55
CA ASP A 133 10.80 -6.21 -19.23
C ASP A 133 9.70 -5.36 -19.89
N ALA A 134 8.72 -6.00 -20.52
CA ALA A 134 7.59 -5.32 -21.14
C ALA A 134 6.76 -4.53 -20.10
N THR A 135 6.49 -5.13 -18.94
CA THR A 135 5.79 -4.46 -17.84
C THR A 135 6.60 -3.30 -17.28
N ASN A 136 7.92 -3.46 -17.11
CA ASN A 136 8.79 -2.39 -16.63
C ASN A 136 8.86 -1.20 -17.61
N VAL A 137 8.93 -1.47 -18.91
CA VAL A 137 8.88 -0.43 -19.96
C VAL A 137 7.54 0.30 -19.90
N ALA A 138 6.42 -0.43 -19.92
CA ALA A 138 5.09 0.18 -19.86
C ALA A 138 4.88 1.03 -18.60
N MET A 139 5.30 0.55 -17.43
CA MET A 139 5.22 1.30 -16.18
C MET A 139 6.09 2.57 -16.22
N SER A 140 7.29 2.49 -16.82
CA SER A 140 8.18 3.63 -16.96
C SER A 140 7.62 4.70 -17.90
N GLU A 141 7.05 4.28 -19.04
CA GLU A 141 6.39 5.17 -20.00
C GLU A 141 5.15 5.84 -19.37
N CYS A 142 4.34 5.08 -18.64
CA CYS A 142 3.18 5.63 -17.92
C CYS A 142 3.61 6.65 -16.87
N LEU A 143 4.68 6.37 -16.12
CA LEU A 143 5.22 7.30 -15.13
C LEU A 143 5.77 8.57 -15.80
N GLU A 144 6.45 8.44 -16.94
CA GLU A 144 6.97 9.57 -17.71
C GLU A 144 5.85 10.50 -18.20
N CYS A 145 4.75 9.95 -18.73
CA CYS A 145 3.57 10.74 -19.11
C CYS A 145 2.94 11.51 -17.95
N LEU A 146 3.12 11.04 -16.71
CA LEU A 146 2.58 11.70 -15.52
C LEU A 146 3.55 12.69 -14.88
N VAL A 147 4.87 12.47 -15.01
CA VAL A 147 5.92 13.32 -14.43
C VAL A 147 6.29 14.47 -15.36
N THR A 148 6.38 14.22 -16.66
CA THR A 148 6.76 15.20 -17.69
C THR A 148 5.76 15.26 -18.86
N PRO A 149 4.46 15.48 -18.62
CA PRO A 149 3.51 15.70 -19.71
C PRO A 149 3.84 17.00 -20.46
N ALA A 150 3.72 16.95 -21.79
CA ALA A 150 3.85 18.12 -22.67
C ALA A 150 2.66 19.07 -22.55
N ASP A 151 1.47 18.53 -22.29
CA ASP A 151 0.21 19.25 -22.11
C ASP A 151 -0.76 18.44 -21.21
N PRO A 152 -1.89 19.03 -20.79
CA PRO A 152 -2.85 18.32 -19.96
C PRO A 152 -3.42 17.05 -20.60
N GLU A 153 -3.53 16.97 -21.93
CA GLU A 153 -4.06 15.80 -22.66
C GLU A 153 -3.11 14.61 -22.53
N GLN A 154 -1.80 14.82 -22.62
CA GLN A 154 -0.82 13.75 -22.40
C GLN A 154 -0.83 13.23 -20.94
N TRP A 155 -0.97 14.13 -19.96
CA TRP A 155 -1.10 13.69 -18.55
C TRP A 155 -2.33 12.80 -18.37
N GLU A 156 -3.40 13.22 -18.99
CA GLU A 156 -4.69 12.58 -19.04
C GLU A 156 -4.67 11.19 -19.69
N GLU A 157 -3.86 10.99 -20.74
CA GLU A 157 -3.56 9.68 -21.32
C GLU A 157 -2.80 8.78 -20.34
N GLY A 158 -1.81 9.34 -19.63
CA GLY A 158 -1.08 8.62 -18.58
C GLY A 158 -2.01 8.11 -17.47
N ILE A 159 -2.98 8.94 -17.06
CA ILE A 159 -4.00 8.54 -16.10
C ILE A 159 -4.87 7.39 -16.65
N MET A 160 -5.28 7.44 -17.92
CA MET A 160 -6.04 6.34 -18.53
C MET A 160 -5.26 5.03 -18.53
N ALA A 161 -3.95 5.08 -18.79
CA ALA A 161 -3.10 3.89 -18.76
C ALA A 161 -3.05 3.27 -17.35
N PHE A 162 -2.88 4.09 -16.30
CA PHE A 162 -2.95 3.60 -14.91
C PHE A 162 -4.34 3.12 -14.51
N GLN A 163 -5.41 3.75 -14.99
CA GLN A 163 -6.78 3.27 -14.76
C GLN A 163 -6.99 1.90 -15.39
N TYR A 164 -6.49 1.69 -16.62
CA TYR A 164 -6.56 0.40 -17.29
C TYR A 164 -5.78 -0.67 -16.53
N LEU A 165 -4.59 -0.34 -16.03
CA LEU A 165 -3.77 -1.21 -15.17
C LEU A 165 -4.53 -1.65 -13.91
N TYR A 166 -5.15 -0.71 -13.20
CA TYR A 166 -5.74 -0.97 -11.88
C TYR A 166 -7.16 -1.51 -11.93
N PHE A 167 -8.01 -0.92 -12.77
CA PHE A 167 -9.45 -1.13 -12.71
C PHE A 167 -9.99 -1.89 -13.90
N HIS A 168 -9.24 -1.95 -15.01
CA HIS A 168 -9.68 -2.52 -16.29
C HIS A 168 -11.14 -2.10 -16.64
N LYS A 169 -11.80 -2.74 -17.61
CA LYS A 169 -13.25 -2.60 -17.78
C LYS A 169 -13.95 -3.74 -17.03
N ASP A 170 -14.38 -3.46 -15.80
CA ASP A 170 -15.13 -4.42 -15.00
C ASP A 170 -16.60 -4.48 -15.44
N LYS A 171 -17.05 -5.68 -15.84
CA LYS A 171 -18.45 -5.91 -16.28
C LYS A 171 -19.38 -6.37 -15.15
N ASN A 172 -18.84 -6.62 -13.95
CA ASN A 172 -19.58 -7.14 -12.80
C ASN A 172 -20.07 -6.03 -11.86
N VAL A 173 -19.68 -4.79 -12.11
CA VAL A 173 -20.01 -3.62 -11.28
C VAL A 173 -20.82 -2.60 -12.08
N PRO A 174 -21.75 -1.85 -11.44
CA PRO A 174 -22.46 -0.77 -12.11
C PRO A 174 -21.49 0.31 -12.61
N ARG A 175 -21.68 0.77 -13.85
CA ARG A 175 -20.82 1.79 -14.47
C ARG A 175 -20.76 3.09 -13.66
N ASP A 176 -21.84 3.49 -13.01
CA ASP A 176 -21.88 4.71 -12.19
C ASP A 176 -20.99 4.59 -10.94
N ASP A 177 -20.86 3.41 -10.36
CA ASP A 177 -20.00 3.18 -9.19
C ASP A 177 -18.53 3.12 -9.61
N GLU A 178 -18.24 2.53 -10.76
CA GLU A 178 -16.92 2.56 -11.39
C GLU A 178 -16.48 4.00 -11.68
N ILE A 179 -17.35 4.84 -12.27
CA ILE A 179 -17.06 6.25 -12.56
C ILE A 179 -16.77 7.04 -11.28
N LYS A 180 -17.57 6.88 -10.23
CA LYS A 180 -17.35 7.57 -8.94
C LYS A 180 -16.00 7.19 -8.33
N MET A 181 -15.67 5.90 -8.32
CA MET A 181 -14.38 5.43 -7.82
C MET A 181 -13.22 5.99 -8.64
N ILE A 182 -13.33 6.00 -9.97
CA ILE A 182 -12.31 6.57 -10.87
C ILE A 182 -12.11 8.07 -10.58
N ASP A 183 -13.18 8.84 -10.40
CA ASP A 183 -13.11 10.26 -10.06
C ASP A 183 -12.44 10.48 -8.70
N GLU A 184 -12.80 9.67 -7.70
CA GLU A 184 -12.21 9.76 -6.36
C GLU A 184 -10.71 9.46 -6.42
N TRP A 185 -10.33 8.35 -7.07
CA TRP A 185 -8.94 7.91 -7.23
C TRP A 185 -8.10 8.95 -7.98
N THR A 186 -8.62 9.43 -9.12
CA THR A 186 -7.92 10.42 -9.95
C THR A 186 -7.82 11.76 -9.22
N GLY A 187 -8.82 12.14 -8.42
CA GLY A 187 -8.77 13.34 -7.59
C GLY A 187 -7.63 13.30 -6.56
N ILE A 188 -7.36 12.16 -5.94
CA ILE A 188 -6.16 11.99 -5.10
C ILE A 188 -4.91 12.17 -5.92
N PHE A 189 -4.87 11.48 -7.08
CA PHE A 189 -3.72 11.47 -7.94
C PHE A 189 -3.34 12.89 -8.35
N LEU A 190 -4.31 13.65 -8.84
CA LEU A 190 -4.20 15.05 -9.20
C LEU A 190 -3.74 15.93 -8.03
N ARG A 191 -4.30 15.77 -6.83
CA ARG A 191 -3.92 16.60 -5.68
C ARG A 191 -2.52 16.33 -5.15
N ARG A 192 -2.00 15.09 -5.26
CA ARG A 192 -0.77 14.70 -4.54
C ARG A 192 0.39 14.28 -5.43
N TYR A 193 0.11 13.93 -6.67
CA TYR A 193 1.05 13.33 -7.60
C TYR A 193 0.93 13.95 -9.00
N SER A 194 0.44 15.19 -9.11
CA SER A 194 0.47 15.97 -10.36
C SER A 194 1.91 16.29 -10.80
N PRO A 195 2.11 16.80 -12.03
CA PRO A 195 3.44 17.18 -12.52
C PRO A 195 4.15 18.21 -11.62
N SER A 196 3.42 19.16 -11.03
CA SER A 196 3.95 20.11 -10.03
C SER A 196 4.33 19.45 -8.69
N LYS A 197 4.15 18.13 -8.57
CA LYS A 197 4.52 17.26 -7.45
C LYS A 197 5.38 16.08 -7.92
N ALA A 198 6.04 16.23 -9.08
CA ALA A 198 6.88 15.24 -9.75
C ALA A 198 7.87 14.52 -8.83
N LYS A 199 8.51 15.22 -7.88
CA LYS A 199 9.45 14.59 -6.94
C LYS A 199 8.77 13.52 -6.08
N ARG A 200 7.55 13.79 -5.61
CA ARG A 200 6.75 12.83 -4.82
C ARG A 200 6.29 11.67 -5.68
N LEU A 201 5.74 11.93 -6.87
CA LEU A 201 5.31 10.87 -7.79
C LEU A 201 6.50 9.96 -8.16
N THR A 202 7.66 10.54 -8.46
CA THR A 202 8.88 9.79 -8.79
C THR A 202 9.33 8.92 -7.62
N ALA A 203 9.38 9.46 -6.40
CA ALA A 203 9.72 8.66 -5.22
C ALA A 203 8.78 7.48 -5.01
N THR A 204 7.48 7.68 -5.24
CA THR A 204 6.49 6.60 -5.13
C THR A 204 6.63 5.59 -6.27
N GLY A 205 6.87 6.03 -7.51
CA GLY A 205 7.09 5.14 -8.66
C GLY A 205 8.33 4.26 -8.51
N LEU A 206 9.38 4.76 -7.84
CA LEU A 206 10.59 4.00 -7.50
C LEU A 206 10.35 2.84 -6.54
N LEU A 207 9.19 2.74 -5.88
CA LEU A 207 8.81 1.53 -5.13
C LEU A 207 8.54 0.34 -6.05
N GLU A 208 8.00 0.62 -7.23
CA GLU A 208 7.54 -0.37 -8.20
C GLU A 208 8.59 -0.63 -9.30
N ILE A 209 9.37 0.38 -9.67
CA ILE A 209 10.40 0.27 -10.69
C ILE A 209 11.69 -0.31 -10.09
N GLY A 210 12.23 -1.34 -10.74
CA GLY A 210 13.47 -1.97 -10.29
C GLY A 210 13.30 -2.86 -9.06
N ARG A 211 12.11 -3.44 -8.90
CA ARG A 211 11.87 -4.47 -7.88
C ARG A 211 12.79 -5.67 -8.11
N GLU A 212 13.26 -6.21 -7.01
CA GLU A 212 14.18 -7.34 -7.00
C GLU A 212 13.52 -8.61 -6.45
N ILE A 213 14.13 -9.75 -6.77
CA ILE A 213 13.67 -11.04 -6.29
C ILE A 213 13.80 -11.09 -4.77
N THR A 214 12.68 -11.39 -4.13
CA THR A 214 12.66 -11.68 -2.70
C THR A 214 13.31 -13.05 -2.44
N PRO A 215 14.32 -13.17 -1.57
CA PRO A 215 15.03 -14.43 -1.38
C PRO A 215 14.16 -15.49 -0.68
N GLN A 216 14.51 -16.77 -0.83
CA GLN A 216 13.73 -17.85 -0.21
C GLN A 216 13.74 -17.79 1.31
N SER A 217 14.83 -17.32 1.93
CA SER A 217 14.92 -16.99 3.36
C SER A 217 13.80 -16.05 3.81
N PHE A 218 13.49 -15.02 3.03
CA PHE A 218 12.35 -14.15 3.28
C PHE A 218 11.03 -14.90 3.18
N ARG A 219 10.79 -15.62 2.07
CA ARG A 219 9.52 -16.32 1.84
C ARG A 219 9.26 -17.38 2.91
N ASP A 220 10.29 -18.11 3.30
CA ASP A 220 10.24 -19.12 4.34
C ASP A 220 10.11 -18.52 5.74
N SER A 221 10.45 -17.25 5.95
CA SER A 221 10.27 -16.58 7.24
C SER A 221 8.80 -16.28 7.55
N ILE A 222 7.95 -16.19 6.52
CA ILE A 222 6.51 -15.93 6.66
C ILE A 222 5.82 -17.24 7.04
N LYS A 223 5.29 -17.28 8.27
CA LYS A 223 4.62 -18.45 8.84
C LYS A 223 3.13 -18.22 9.11
N GLN A 224 2.69 -16.97 9.05
CA GLN A 224 1.33 -16.56 9.36
C GLN A 224 0.34 -17.13 8.32
N PRO A 225 -0.93 -17.39 8.69
CA PRO A 225 -1.98 -17.67 7.74
C PRO A 225 -2.17 -16.53 6.74
N ILE A 226 -2.26 -16.88 5.45
CA ILE A 226 -2.46 -15.92 4.36
C ILE A 226 -3.73 -16.29 3.57
N LEU A 227 -4.69 -15.37 3.50
CA LEU A 227 -5.72 -15.39 2.46
C LEU A 227 -5.27 -14.42 1.36
N LEU A 228 -4.95 -14.94 0.18
CA LEU A 228 -4.71 -14.11 -1.00
C LEU A 228 -5.95 -14.15 -1.90
N VAL A 229 -6.52 -12.99 -2.18
CA VAL A 229 -7.61 -12.83 -3.15
C VAL A 229 -7.15 -11.95 -4.30
N HIS A 230 -7.27 -12.44 -5.54
CA HIS A 230 -6.80 -11.74 -6.74
C HIS A 230 -7.91 -11.59 -7.78
N GLY A 231 -7.89 -10.50 -8.56
CA GLY A 231 -8.84 -10.27 -9.64
C GLY A 231 -8.47 -11.02 -10.91
N GLY A 232 -9.37 -11.88 -11.41
CA GLY A 232 -9.11 -12.78 -12.54
C GLY A 232 -8.94 -12.11 -13.91
N ALA A 233 -9.22 -10.80 -14.03
CA ALA A 233 -9.19 -10.08 -15.31
C ALA A 233 -8.04 -9.07 -15.43
N SER A 234 -7.04 -9.10 -14.55
CA SER A 234 -5.85 -8.26 -14.73
C SER A 234 -5.00 -8.77 -15.90
N GLU A 235 -4.82 -7.93 -16.92
CA GLU A 235 -3.93 -8.25 -18.04
C GLU A 235 -2.46 -8.02 -17.71
N VAL A 236 -2.17 -7.06 -16.82
CA VAL A 236 -0.79 -6.68 -16.47
C VAL A 236 -0.20 -7.58 -15.40
N PHE A 237 -1.01 -7.99 -14.42
CA PHE A 237 -0.63 -8.99 -13.41
C PHE A 237 -1.64 -10.13 -13.44
N PRO A 238 -1.49 -11.07 -14.40
CA PRO A 238 -2.37 -12.22 -14.50
C PRO A 238 -2.50 -12.99 -13.18
N ALA A 239 -3.69 -13.53 -12.94
CA ALA A 239 -4.01 -14.31 -11.74
C ALA A 239 -3.06 -15.51 -11.54
N ILE A 240 -2.54 -16.10 -12.62
CA ILE A 240 -1.56 -17.18 -12.55
C ILE A 240 -0.24 -16.73 -11.90
N ASP A 241 0.23 -15.51 -12.17
CA ASP A 241 1.47 -15.00 -11.58
C ASP A 241 1.31 -14.78 -10.07
N ALA A 242 0.12 -14.33 -9.65
CA ALA A 242 -0.22 -14.19 -8.24
C ALA A 242 -0.29 -15.55 -7.53
N ALA A 243 -0.86 -16.56 -8.19
CA ALA A 243 -0.92 -17.93 -7.69
C ALA A 243 0.50 -18.54 -7.57
N ASP A 244 1.33 -18.40 -8.60
CA ASP A 244 2.71 -18.88 -8.61
C ASP A 244 3.53 -18.23 -7.49
N ARG A 245 3.39 -16.91 -7.31
CA ARG A 245 4.05 -16.23 -6.20
C ARG A 245 3.54 -16.71 -4.85
N PHE A 246 2.24 -16.94 -4.70
CA PHE A 246 1.68 -17.50 -3.47
C PHE A 246 2.27 -18.88 -3.14
N GLU A 247 2.49 -19.73 -4.14
CA GLU A 247 3.08 -21.05 -3.95
C GLU A 247 4.53 -20.99 -3.44
N THR A 248 5.26 -19.91 -3.72
CA THR A 248 6.65 -19.73 -3.26
C THR A 248 6.80 -19.57 -1.73
N PHE A 249 5.71 -19.25 -1.00
CA PHE A 249 5.69 -19.20 0.46
C PHE A 249 5.59 -20.61 1.06
N THR A 250 6.65 -21.43 0.93
CA THR A 250 6.61 -22.88 1.20
C THR A 250 6.38 -23.25 2.67
N LYS A 251 6.52 -22.29 3.58
CA LYS A 251 6.37 -22.49 5.03
C LYS A 251 5.16 -21.78 5.65
N ARG A 252 4.25 -21.27 4.81
CA ARG A 252 3.00 -20.64 5.24
C ARG A 252 2.14 -21.60 6.06
N ASP A 253 1.29 -21.06 6.93
CA ASP A 253 0.35 -21.86 7.74
C ASP A 253 -0.59 -22.69 6.83
N PRO A 254 -0.97 -23.92 7.20
CA PRO A 254 -1.89 -24.77 6.41
C PRO A 254 -3.27 -24.17 6.14
N ARG A 255 -3.70 -23.16 6.90
CA ARG A 255 -4.95 -22.40 6.68
C ARG A 255 -4.82 -21.34 5.58
N SER A 256 -3.63 -21.19 5.01
CA SER A 256 -3.40 -20.24 3.92
C SER A 256 -4.06 -20.73 2.64
N ARG A 257 -4.70 -19.83 1.90
CA ARG A 257 -5.38 -20.14 0.65
C ARG A 257 -5.29 -19.01 -0.37
N TYR A 258 -5.30 -19.38 -1.63
CA TYR A 258 -5.43 -18.48 -2.78
C TYR A 258 -6.85 -18.60 -3.35
N GLU A 259 -7.47 -17.45 -3.64
CA GLU A 259 -8.76 -17.38 -4.31
C GLU A 259 -8.73 -16.34 -5.43
N GLU A 260 -9.34 -16.67 -6.56
CA GLU A 260 -9.52 -15.76 -7.68
C GLU A 260 -10.97 -15.27 -7.75
N ILE A 261 -11.16 -13.97 -8.00
CA ILE A 261 -12.45 -13.41 -8.38
C ILE A 261 -12.50 -13.29 -9.91
N SER A 262 -13.07 -14.32 -10.55
CA SER A 262 -13.25 -14.36 -12.01
C SER A 262 -13.89 -13.07 -12.53
N GLY A 263 -13.25 -12.46 -13.54
CA GLY A 263 -13.73 -11.25 -14.20
C GLY A 263 -13.52 -9.93 -13.44
N ALA A 264 -13.04 -9.98 -12.20
CA ALA A 264 -12.73 -8.76 -11.44
C ALA A 264 -11.35 -8.20 -11.79
N PRO A 265 -11.16 -6.88 -11.68
CA PRO A 265 -9.90 -6.23 -11.97
C PRO A 265 -8.88 -6.41 -10.86
N LEU A 266 -7.65 -5.94 -11.11
CA LEU A 266 -6.56 -6.00 -10.15
C LEU A 266 -6.90 -5.31 -8.82
N VAL A 267 -7.51 -4.13 -8.89
CA VAL A 267 -7.94 -3.37 -7.71
C VAL A 267 -9.39 -3.71 -7.37
N LEU A 268 -9.55 -4.50 -6.31
CA LEU A 268 -10.85 -5.01 -5.88
C LEU A 268 -11.62 -4.02 -4.97
N VAL A 269 -10.94 -3.14 -4.26
CA VAL A 269 -11.55 -2.17 -3.34
C VAL A 269 -11.62 -0.80 -4.01
N PRO A 270 -12.74 -0.06 -3.88
CA PRO A 270 -13.89 -0.30 -3.00
C PRO A 270 -14.99 -1.20 -3.56
N LEU A 271 -14.98 -1.53 -4.85
CA LEU A 271 -16.16 -2.10 -5.53
C LEU A 271 -16.56 -3.52 -5.08
N TYR A 272 -15.60 -4.34 -4.63
CA TYR A 272 -15.83 -5.72 -4.16
C TYR A 272 -15.86 -5.86 -2.64
N THR A 273 -15.87 -4.75 -1.88
CA THR A 273 -15.61 -4.79 -0.43
C THR A 273 -16.56 -5.70 0.35
N SER A 274 -17.85 -5.74 0.00
CA SER A 274 -18.80 -6.64 0.67
C SER A 274 -18.50 -8.12 0.39
N ARG A 275 -18.09 -8.47 -0.83
CA ARG A 275 -17.66 -9.83 -1.18
C ARG A 275 -16.38 -10.20 -0.43
N LEU A 276 -15.39 -9.31 -0.43
CA LEU A 276 -14.12 -9.53 0.27
C LEU A 276 -14.32 -9.67 1.78
N THR A 277 -15.22 -8.88 2.36
CA THR A 277 -15.57 -8.96 3.79
C THR A 277 -16.16 -10.32 4.14
N LYS A 278 -17.06 -10.85 3.31
CA LYS A 278 -17.59 -12.20 3.50
C LYS A 278 -16.48 -13.26 3.45
N MET A 279 -15.61 -13.20 2.44
CA MET A 279 -14.48 -14.14 2.29
C MET A 279 -13.53 -14.07 3.50
N TYR A 280 -13.21 -12.86 3.96
CA TYR A 280 -12.41 -12.62 5.15
C TYR A 280 -13.03 -13.22 6.40
N LEU A 281 -14.31 -12.94 6.67
CA LEU A 281 -15.01 -13.42 7.86
C LEU A 281 -15.11 -14.94 7.89
N GLU A 282 -15.37 -15.58 6.75
CA GLU A 282 -15.38 -17.04 6.61
C GLU A 282 -14.01 -17.65 6.90
N TRP A 283 -12.93 -17.01 6.44
CA TRP A 283 -11.56 -17.47 6.65
C TRP A 283 -11.03 -17.23 8.06
N ILE A 284 -11.29 -16.05 8.62
CA ILE A 284 -10.64 -15.57 9.84
C ILE A 284 -11.23 -16.20 11.09
N ARG A 285 -12.52 -16.58 11.06
CA ARG A 285 -13.23 -17.14 12.21
C ARG A 285 -12.52 -18.33 12.86
N PRO A 286 -12.16 -19.42 12.13
CA PRO A 286 -11.42 -20.53 12.73
C PRO A 286 -10.02 -20.15 13.22
N ILE A 287 -9.43 -19.06 12.71
CA ILE A 287 -8.13 -18.57 13.20
C ILE A 287 -8.33 -17.90 14.57
N ILE A 288 -9.29 -16.98 14.68
CA ILE A 288 -9.60 -16.26 15.93
C ILE A 288 -10.07 -17.23 17.03
N ASP A 289 -10.94 -18.18 16.70
CA ASP A 289 -11.46 -19.16 17.66
C ASP A 289 -10.34 -20.02 18.28
N GLY A 290 -9.22 -20.19 17.56
CA GLY A 290 -8.02 -20.88 18.04
C GLY A 290 -7.01 -19.99 18.76
N LEU A 291 -7.21 -18.67 18.79
CA LEU A 291 -6.33 -17.73 19.46
C LEU A 291 -6.79 -17.45 20.89
N GLY A 292 -5.83 -17.40 21.82
CA GLY A 292 -6.08 -16.88 23.17
C GLY A 292 -6.18 -15.35 23.20
N GLU A 293 -6.30 -14.79 24.40
CA GLU A 293 -6.22 -13.34 24.61
C GLU A 293 -4.88 -12.80 24.09
N GLN A 294 -4.93 -11.84 23.17
CA GLN A 294 -3.75 -11.20 22.61
C GLN A 294 -3.35 -10.03 23.47
N LYS A 295 -2.09 -10.02 23.92
CA LYS A 295 -1.53 -8.97 24.78
C LYS A 295 -0.49 -8.16 24.00
N PRO A 296 -0.35 -6.86 24.29
CA PRO A 296 0.76 -6.07 23.79
C PRO A 296 2.09 -6.75 24.14
N ASN A 297 2.92 -6.95 23.13
CA ASN A 297 4.30 -7.39 23.27
C ASN A 297 5.26 -6.23 22.99
N VAL A 298 6.41 -6.28 23.64
CA VAL A 298 7.52 -5.36 23.37
C VAL A 298 8.40 -5.99 22.31
N MET A 299 8.62 -5.28 21.21
CA MET A 299 9.55 -5.69 20.17
C MET A 299 10.99 -5.43 20.59
N ASP A 300 11.91 -6.30 20.18
CA ASP A 300 13.34 -6.00 20.18
C ASP A 300 13.74 -5.51 18.78
N PHE A 301 13.89 -4.20 18.65
CA PHE A 301 14.23 -3.59 17.37
C PHE A 301 15.64 -3.99 16.87
N LYS A 302 16.57 -4.37 17.77
CA LYS A 302 17.88 -4.89 17.34
C LYS A 302 17.73 -6.23 16.68
N ASP A 303 16.94 -7.12 17.28
CA ASP A 303 16.66 -8.44 16.71
C ASP A 303 15.90 -8.31 15.38
N ASN A 304 14.98 -7.37 15.26
CA ASN A 304 14.22 -7.14 14.02
C ASN A 304 15.12 -6.60 12.89
N LEU A 305 16.05 -5.71 13.19
CA LEU A 305 17.02 -5.23 12.20
C LEU A 305 18.05 -6.32 11.83
N ALA A 306 18.52 -7.10 12.81
CA ALA A 306 19.37 -8.27 12.57
C ALA A 306 18.65 -9.35 11.75
N ARG A 307 17.34 -9.50 11.93
CA ARG A 307 16.50 -10.37 11.11
C ARG A 307 16.49 -9.91 9.66
N LEU A 308 16.27 -8.62 9.39
CA LEU A 308 16.33 -8.08 8.02
C LEU A 308 17.69 -8.36 7.36
N SER A 309 18.77 -8.14 8.11
CA SER A 309 20.13 -8.51 7.70
C SER A 309 20.27 -9.99 7.32
N TRP A 310 19.76 -10.90 8.14
CA TRP A 310 19.74 -12.34 7.87
C TRP A 310 18.86 -12.73 6.67
N LEU A 311 17.70 -12.10 6.48
CA LEU A 311 16.80 -12.41 5.37
C LEU A 311 17.49 -12.19 4.01
N TYR A 312 18.38 -11.21 3.91
CA TYR A 312 19.06 -10.82 2.67
C TYR A 312 20.54 -11.17 2.60
N ASP A 313 21.12 -11.71 3.67
CA ASP A 313 22.57 -11.96 3.78
C ASP A 313 23.41 -10.68 3.60
N ILE A 314 22.97 -9.58 4.23
CA ILE A 314 23.63 -8.26 4.18
C ILE A 314 23.95 -7.83 5.63
N PRO A 315 25.16 -8.14 6.14
CA PRO A 315 25.55 -7.86 7.53
C PRO A 315 25.47 -6.39 7.93
N GLU A 316 25.69 -5.47 6.99
CA GLU A 316 25.71 -4.03 7.22
C GLU A 316 24.38 -3.50 7.73
N ILE A 317 23.26 -4.13 7.35
CA ILE A 317 21.92 -3.77 7.82
C ILE A 317 21.85 -3.83 9.35
N ALA A 318 22.44 -4.86 9.97
CA ALA A 318 22.39 -5.05 11.43
C ALA A 318 23.18 -3.97 12.21
N THR A 319 23.99 -3.15 11.53
CA THR A 319 24.79 -2.10 12.15
C THR A 319 24.09 -0.73 12.19
N ARG A 320 22.96 -0.59 11.50
CA ARG A 320 22.18 0.66 11.43
C ARG A 320 21.44 0.92 12.74
N ASP A 321 20.84 2.10 12.89
CA ASP A 321 20.08 2.43 14.10
C ASP A 321 18.75 1.67 14.13
N PRO A 322 18.56 0.69 15.03
CA PRO A 322 17.33 -0.10 15.09
C PRO A 322 16.12 0.73 15.54
N PHE A 323 16.32 1.90 16.16
CA PHE A 323 15.26 2.77 16.68
C PHE A 323 14.80 3.84 15.69
N ASP A 324 15.46 3.95 14.53
CA ASP A 324 15.02 4.78 13.41
C ASP A 324 14.38 3.89 12.33
N SER A 325 13.08 4.08 12.08
CA SER A 325 12.39 3.35 11.02
C SER A 325 13.00 3.57 9.64
N SER A 326 13.71 4.68 9.44
CA SER A 326 14.42 4.99 8.19
C SER A 326 15.68 4.15 7.97
N SER A 327 16.10 3.35 8.95
CA SER A 327 17.22 2.41 8.82
C SER A 327 16.85 1.06 8.21
N TYR A 328 15.55 0.76 8.09
CA TYR A 328 15.06 -0.56 7.68
C TYR A 328 15.01 -0.79 6.15
N TYR A 329 15.54 0.10 5.32
CA TYR A 329 15.48 -0.06 3.86
C TYR A 329 16.36 -1.21 3.34
N MET A 330 15.96 -1.79 2.21
CA MET A 330 16.65 -2.79 1.42
C MET A 330 16.88 -2.23 0.01
N ILE A 331 17.90 -1.38 -0.12
CA ILE A 331 18.34 -0.79 -1.38
C ILE A 331 19.86 -0.85 -1.40
N TYR A 332 20.43 -1.41 -2.47
CA TYR A 332 21.89 -1.49 -2.68
C TYR A 332 22.48 -0.13 -3.05
N ASP A 333 23.78 0.04 -2.82
CA ASP A 333 24.46 1.33 -2.97
C ASP A 333 24.39 1.90 -4.40
N ASP A 334 24.50 1.05 -5.41
CA ASP A 334 24.37 1.41 -6.83
C ASP A 334 22.97 1.94 -7.16
N MET A 335 21.94 1.23 -6.64
CA MET A 335 20.56 1.65 -6.80
C MET A 335 20.26 2.92 -6.00
N LEU A 336 20.84 3.07 -4.81
CA LEU A 336 20.67 4.26 -3.99
C LEU A 336 21.18 5.51 -4.70
N GLN A 337 22.32 5.45 -5.38
CA GLN A 337 22.85 6.58 -6.13
C GLN A 337 21.92 6.95 -7.30
N LYS A 338 21.47 5.97 -8.09
CA LYS A 338 20.54 6.22 -9.19
C LYS A 338 19.20 6.78 -8.69
N ARG A 339 18.69 6.35 -7.53
CA ARG A 339 17.49 6.96 -6.91
C ARG A 339 17.73 8.41 -6.51
N LYS A 340 18.89 8.76 -5.95
CA LYS A 340 19.25 10.17 -5.66
C LYS A 340 19.23 11.02 -6.92
N ASP A 341 19.83 10.52 -8.01
CA ASP A 341 19.90 11.23 -9.28
C ASP A 341 18.51 11.44 -9.89
N MET A 342 17.65 10.40 -9.84
CA MET A 342 16.26 10.50 -10.31
C MET A 342 15.41 11.49 -9.49
N LEU A 343 15.60 11.53 -8.16
CA LEU A 343 14.88 12.49 -7.31
C LEU A 343 15.37 13.93 -7.52
N ALA A 344 16.68 14.13 -7.76
CA ALA A 344 17.23 15.43 -8.09
C ALA A 344 16.74 15.93 -9.47
N TRP A 345 16.66 15.02 -10.46
CA TRP A 345 16.05 15.31 -11.75
C TRP A 345 14.58 15.70 -11.61
N ALA A 346 13.79 14.91 -10.88
CA ALA A 346 12.35 15.17 -10.69
C ALA A 346 12.09 16.48 -9.94
N GLU A 347 12.97 16.88 -9.03
CA GLU A 347 12.92 18.20 -8.38
C GLU A 347 13.14 19.34 -9.37
N GLY A 348 14.06 19.18 -10.33
CA GLY A 348 14.26 20.13 -11.41
C GLY A 348 13.05 20.24 -12.34
N ILE A 349 12.43 19.10 -12.68
CA ILE A 349 11.20 19.06 -13.48
C ILE A 349 10.05 19.76 -12.75
N GLN A 350 9.88 19.47 -11.47
CA GLN A 350 8.78 20.01 -10.66
C GLN A 350 8.68 21.53 -10.71
N ALA A 351 9.84 22.22 -10.77
CA ALA A 351 9.92 23.67 -10.79
C ALA A 351 9.43 24.32 -12.11
N VAL A 352 9.34 23.55 -13.19
CA VAL A 352 8.94 24.03 -14.53
C VAL A 352 7.75 23.27 -15.10
N ALA A 353 7.17 22.34 -14.32
CA ALA A 353 6.07 21.51 -14.75
C ALA A 353 4.77 22.32 -14.97
N ILE A 354 3.90 21.81 -15.84
CA ILE A 354 2.56 22.36 -16.00
C ILE A 354 1.76 22.20 -14.71
N THR A 355 0.89 23.17 -14.42
CA THR A 355 -0.11 23.08 -13.37
C THR A 355 -1.42 22.61 -13.98
N LEU A 356 -2.05 21.63 -13.33
CA LEU A 356 -3.33 21.08 -13.77
C LEU A 356 -4.49 21.69 -12.98
N ASP A 357 -5.63 21.89 -13.63
CA ASP A 357 -6.84 22.36 -12.98
C ASP A 357 -7.27 21.39 -11.87
N GLY A 358 -7.47 21.90 -10.65
CA GLY A 358 -7.87 21.11 -9.49
C GLY A 358 -6.73 20.49 -8.69
N GLU A 359 -5.46 20.67 -9.09
CA GLU A 359 -4.32 20.09 -8.35
C GLU A 359 -4.10 20.69 -6.95
N ASP A 360 -4.58 21.91 -6.73
CA ASP A 360 -4.56 22.62 -5.44
C ASP A 360 -5.91 22.56 -4.71
N ALA A 361 -6.85 21.73 -5.19
CA ALA A 361 -8.11 21.53 -4.49
C ALA A 361 -7.84 21.06 -3.04
N PRO A 362 -8.63 21.55 -2.05
CA PRO A 362 -8.46 21.13 -0.67
C PRO A 362 -8.58 19.61 -0.51
N GLU A 363 -7.78 19.04 0.38
CA GLU A 363 -7.87 17.62 0.73
C GLU A 363 -9.20 17.31 1.44
N TRP A 364 -9.71 16.08 1.36
CA TRP A 364 -11.03 15.74 1.95
C TRP A 364 -11.08 15.92 3.47
N TRP A 365 -9.93 15.94 4.13
CA TRP A 365 -9.83 16.11 5.58
C TRP A 365 -9.78 17.56 6.04
N THR A 366 -9.81 18.51 5.11
CA THR A 366 -9.98 19.93 5.42
C THR A 366 -11.45 20.24 5.68
N ASP A 367 -11.73 21.41 6.26
CA ASP A 367 -13.09 21.90 6.47
C ASP A 367 -13.73 22.48 5.20
N ALA A 368 -13.08 22.39 4.04
CA ALA A 368 -13.61 22.87 2.77
C ALA A 368 -14.90 22.13 2.37
N SER A 369 -15.74 22.81 1.60
CA SER A 369 -16.98 22.28 1.04
C SER A 369 -16.71 21.14 0.04
N HIS A 370 -17.75 20.35 -0.26
CA HIS A 370 -17.65 19.30 -1.26
C HIS A 370 -17.30 19.86 -2.64
N GLU A 371 -17.87 21.00 -3.02
CA GLU A 371 -17.63 21.67 -4.30
C GLU A 371 -16.17 22.13 -4.42
N GLU A 372 -15.59 22.69 -3.36
CA GLU A 372 -14.17 23.08 -3.34
C GLU A 372 -13.24 21.85 -3.47
N LYS A 373 -13.57 20.75 -2.79
CA LYS A 373 -12.79 19.49 -2.82
C LYS A 373 -12.91 18.73 -4.16
N THR A 374 -13.97 18.98 -4.93
CA THR A 374 -14.31 18.26 -6.17
C THR A 374 -14.52 19.22 -7.34
N SER A 375 -13.74 20.30 -7.37
CA SER A 375 -13.80 21.34 -8.40
C SER A 375 -13.52 20.83 -9.82
N TRP A 376 -12.89 19.65 -9.94
CA TRP A 376 -12.62 18.97 -11.19
C TRP A 376 -12.94 17.47 -11.09
N LYS A 377 -13.39 16.87 -12.20
CA LYS A 377 -13.69 15.44 -12.32
C LYS A 377 -13.15 14.89 -13.63
N PHE A 378 -12.48 13.74 -13.56
CA PHE A 378 -11.93 13.06 -14.72
C PHE A 378 -13.03 12.54 -15.66
N SER A 379 -14.15 12.10 -15.08
CA SER A 379 -15.30 11.57 -15.80
C SER A 379 -15.99 12.58 -16.72
N ASN A 380 -15.76 13.89 -16.56
CA ASN A 380 -16.31 14.92 -17.45
C ASN A 380 -15.92 14.71 -18.92
N ARG A 381 -14.79 14.02 -19.16
CA ARG A 381 -14.33 13.67 -20.52
C ARG A 381 -15.06 12.49 -21.13
N LEU A 382 -15.67 11.64 -20.31
CA LEU A 382 -16.47 10.49 -20.76
C LEU A 382 -17.88 10.92 -21.23
N ALA A 383 -18.24 12.19 -21.01
CA ALA A 383 -19.51 12.78 -21.40
C ALA A 383 -19.48 13.45 -22.80
N LEU A 384 -18.31 13.43 -23.45
CA LEU A 384 -18.08 13.77 -24.86
C LEU A 384 -17.94 12.49 -25.67
#